data_AF-A0AAP3BIX1-F1
#
_entry.id   AF-A0AAP3BIX1-F1
#
_cell.length_a   1.000
_cell.length_b   1.000
_cell.length_c   1.000
_cell.angle_alpha   90.00
_cell.angle_beta   90.00
_cell.angle_gamma   90.00
#
_symmetry.space_group_name_H-M   'P 1'
#
loop_
_entity.id
_entity.type
_entity.pdbx_description
1 polymer ?
#
loop_
_entity_poly.entity_id
_entity_poly.type
_entity_poly.pdbx_seq_one_letter_code
_entity_poly.pdbx_strand_id
1 'polypeptide(L)'
;MAKIQIKSETRHELSFFPNSFDDFVPKDSKVRMVDRIVRSMDINPLMDTYDGIGAPPYSPVMLLSLVVFAYINGVYSCRGIADVLKYDVRYMWICGGKQLSFATINRFRSNHMIKCIDFYFDAVVSILVEKGVISLEEQYVDGTKIESKANKYTFVWKKTVEKNRAKLLEKTSTALAQIKEQIRLNGGSDIKEEDGEPATSAKDVERSARLCERQMKNLPEAKLTGREKQKLNTQIDHLFKASDKLREYEKSLDILGKRNSYSKTDPDATFMRLKEDAMNNGQTKPAYNLQIATENQYWTNFALYHNPTDTLTFKPFLDKYKKRYGKQSKNVTADSGYGSEENYEYLEMEEMVGYVKYNWFHKEQHKPFKKDAFNQANFYYNKDDDYYVCPMGQHMEPCGQRQTKSDSGYVSVITLYRAQRCDGCPLGSLCKKSKGNRTIYVNHKLNTYKKEAFLLLTSEEGLKHRSQRPIEPEAVFGQMKADMHYKRFRHFGMDKVYMDLGLFGMGFNLKKYLGIKR
;
A
#
# COMPACT_ATOMS: atom_id res chain seq x y z
N MET A 1 -31.78 27.81 -59.01
CA MET A 1 -31.11 27.21 -57.83
C MET A 1 -30.01 28.15 -57.38
N ALA A 2 -30.01 28.60 -56.12
CA ALA A 2 -28.96 29.47 -55.61
C ALA A 2 -27.64 28.70 -55.52
N LYS A 3 -26.55 29.25 -56.06
CA LYS A 3 -25.21 28.67 -55.94
C LYS A 3 -24.76 28.74 -54.49
N ILE A 4 -24.43 27.59 -53.91
CA ILE A 4 -23.81 27.53 -52.58
C ILE A 4 -22.46 28.25 -52.66
N GLN A 5 -22.29 29.30 -51.85
CA GLN A 5 -20.99 29.95 -51.68
C GLN A 5 -20.22 29.22 -50.58
N ILE A 6 -19.09 28.63 -50.97
CA ILE A 6 -18.16 27.97 -50.06
C ILE A 6 -17.01 28.95 -49.79
N LYS A 7 -16.60 29.12 -48.53
CA LYS A 7 -15.45 29.96 -48.15
C LYS A 7 -14.15 29.39 -48.71
N SER A 8 -13.19 30.24 -49.04
CA SER A 8 -11.86 29.82 -49.50
C SER A 8 -11.10 29.03 -48.42
N GLU A 9 -10.37 27.99 -48.85
CA GLU A 9 -9.49 27.22 -47.98
C GLU A 9 -8.10 27.86 -47.91
N THR A 10 -7.73 28.39 -46.75
CA THR A 10 -6.49 29.17 -46.57
C THR A 10 -5.35 28.39 -45.90
N ARG A 11 -5.46 27.06 -45.77
CA ARG A 11 -4.50 26.21 -45.03
C ARG A 11 -3.05 26.26 -45.52
N HIS A 12 -2.82 26.67 -46.77
CA HIS A 12 -1.50 26.80 -47.39
C HIS A 12 -1.06 28.26 -47.53
N GLU A 13 -1.88 29.22 -47.11
CA GLU A 13 -1.54 30.63 -47.13
C GLU A 13 -0.51 30.93 -46.04
N LEU A 14 0.53 31.66 -46.42
CA LEU A 14 1.58 32.06 -45.49
C LEU A 14 1.12 33.28 -44.68
N SER A 15 1.28 33.22 -43.36
CA SER A 15 1.16 34.42 -42.52
C SER A 15 2.34 35.34 -42.77
N PHE A 16 2.09 36.64 -42.99
CA PHE A 16 3.14 37.64 -43.18
C PHE A 16 4.03 37.84 -41.94
N PHE A 17 3.50 37.58 -40.75
CA PHE A 17 4.24 37.67 -39.49
C PHE A 17 4.13 36.35 -38.70
N PRO A 18 5.19 35.95 -37.96
CA PRO A 18 5.11 34.79 -37.08
C PRO A 18 4.13 35.09 -35.94
N ASN A 19 3.11 34.24 -35.79
CA ASN A 19 2.18 34.33 -34.68
C ASN A 19 2.86 33.93 -33.37
N SER A 20 2.51 34.62 -32.28
CA SER A 20 2.88 34.21 -30.93
C SER A 20 2.00 33.06 -30.48
N PHE A 21 2.50 32.19 -29.61
CA PHE A 21 1.64 31.23 -28.92
C PHE A 21 0.57 31.92 -28.06
N ASP A 22 0.81 33.17 -27.64
CA ASP A 22 -0.17 33.97 -26.92
C ASP A 22 -1.43 34.26 -27.75
N ASP A 23 -1.31 34.32 -29.09
CA ASP A 23 -2.42 34.63 -29.99
C ASP A 23 -3.41 33.45 -30.10
N PHE A 24 -2.93 32.23 -29.87
CA PHE A 24 -3.73 31.01 -29.94
C PHE A 24 -4.29 30.55 -28.58
N VAL A 25 -3.81 31.12 -27.48
CA VAL A 25 -4.19 30.72 -26.12
C VAL A 25 -4.91 31.88 -25.43
N PRO A 26 -6.26 31.86 -25.36
CA PRO A 26 -7.04 32.93 -24.74
C PRO A 26 -6.58 33.28 -23.31
N LYS A 27 -6.76 34.54 -22.91
CA LYS A 27 -6.31 35.06 -21.60
C LYS A 27 -6.98 34.37 -20.41
N ASP A 28 -8.22 33.93 -20.60
CA ASP A 28 -9.06 33.20 -19.64
C ASP A 28 -8.93 31.67 -19.76
N SER A 29 -8.02 31.18 -20.62
CA SER A 29 -7.82 29.76 -20.81
C SER A 29 -7.33 29.08 -19.53
N LYS A 30 -7.78 27.83 -19.33
CA LYS A 30 -7.45 27.04 -18.16
C LYS A 30 -5.96 26.72 -18.05
N VAL A 31 -5.23 26.66 -19.16
CA VAL A 31 -3.77 26.46 -19.16
C VAL A 31 -3.04 27.64 -18.50
N ARG A 32 -3.48 28.89 -18.77
CA ARG A 32 -2.92 30.08 -18.14
C ARG A 32 -3.24 30.14 -16.64
N MET A 33 -4.42 29.68 -16.24
CA MET A 33 -4.79 29.61 -14.82
C MET A 33 -3.91 28.60 -14.08
N VAL A 34 -3.70 27.40 -14.66
CA VAL A 34 -2.82 26.38 -14.09
C VAL A 34 -1.39 26.88 -13.97
N ASP A 35 -0.84 27.46 -15.05
CA ASP A 35 0.53 27.98 -15.04
C ASP A 35 0.70 29.12 -14.01
N ARG A 36 -0.30 30.00 -13.86
CA ARG A 36 -0.29 31.06 -12.84
C ARG A 36 -0.28 30.49 -11.42
N ILE A 37 -1.10 29.48 -11.14
CA ILE A 37 -1.15 28.80 -9.84
C ILE A 37 0.19 28.11 -9.53
N VAL A 38 0.78 27.41 -10.51
CA VAL A 38 2.08 26.76 -10.32
C VAL A 38 3.18 27.80 -10.10
N ARG A 39 3.16 28.91 -10.84
CA ARG A 39 4.14 30.00 -10.69
C ARG A 39 4.01 30.79 -9.39
N SER A 40 2.85 30.77 -8.73
CA SER A 40 2.69 31.38 -7.40
C SER A 40 3.22 30.51 -6.26
N MET A 41 3.53 29.23 -6.51
CA MET A 41 4.13 28.35 -5.51
C MET A 41 5.62 28.63 -5.35
N ASP A 42 6.16 28.30 -4.17
CA ASP A 42 7.60 28.38 -3.94
C ASP A 42 8.35 27.35 -4.80
N ILE A 43 9.38 27.83 -5.50
CA ILE A 43 10.23 27.02 -6.37
C ILE A 43 11.44 26.44 -5.62
N ASN A 44 11.82 26.99 -4.47
CA ASN A 44 13.07 26.64 -3.79
C ASN A 44 13.20 25.13 -3.54
N PRO A 45 12.17 24.40 -3.04
CA PRO A 45 12.29 22.95 -2.83
C PRO A 45 12.60 22.15 -4.10
N LEU A 46 12.22 22.66 -5.27
CA LEU A 46 12.56 22.06 -6.55
C LEU A 46 13.94 22.50 -7.03
N MET A 47 14.31 23.77 -6.86
CA MET A 47 15.65 24.29 -7.21
C MET A 47 16.74 23.56 -6.42
N ASP A 48 16.53 23.30 -5.13
CA ASP A 48 17.48 22.63 -4.23
C ASP A 48 17.78 21.18 -4.65
N THR A 49 16.96 20.60 -5.54
CA THR A 49 17.22 19.25 -6.07
C THR A 49 18.21 19.22 -7.23
N TYR A 50 18.64 20.37 -7.74
CA TYR A 50 19.58 20.50 -8.86
C TYR A 50 20.98 20.83 -8.34
N ASP A 51 21.96 20.02 -8.72
CA ASP A 51 23.35 20.16 -8.23
C ASP A 51 24.11 21.36 -8.86
N GLY A 52 23.51 22.07 -9.82
CA GLY A 52 24.13 23.22 -10.50
C GLY A 52 25.29 22.88 -11.46
N ILE A 53 25.61 21.60 -11.64
CA ILE A 53 26.73 21.13 -12.48
C ILE A 53 26.22 20.61 -13.83
N GLY A 54 26.92 20.96 -14.91
CA GLY A 54 26.66 20.44 -16.26
C GLY A 54 25.82 21.38 -17.13
N ALA A 55 25.10 20.81 -18.09
CA ALA A 55 24.27 21.59 -19.01
C ALA A 55 23.12 22.28 -18.26
N PRO A 56 22.83 23.56 -18.53
CA PRO A 56 21.74 24.27 -17.88
C PRO A 56 20.41 23.51 -17.99
N PRO A 57 19.71 23.28 -16.87
CA PRO A 57 18.43 22.59 -16.92
C PRO A 57 17.35 23.46 -17.56
N TYR A 58 16.32 22.83 -18.11
CA TYR A 58 15.08 23.54 -18.42
C TYR A 58 14.47 24.11 -17.14
N SER A 59 13.75 25.23 -17.25
CA SER A 59 13.08 25.87 -16.11
C SER A 59 12.23 24.84 -15.32
N PRO A 60 12.53 24.62 -14.02
CA PRO A 60 11.80 23.63 -13.24
C PRO A 60 10.31 23.96 -13.06
N VAL A 61 9.97 25.25 -12.96
CA VAL A 61 8.56 25.70 -12.94
C VAL A 61 7.84 25.40 -14.25
N MET A 62 8.50 25.62 -15.40
CA MET A 62 7.92 25.25 -16.69
C MET A 62 7.65 23.75 -16.78
N LEU A 63 8.58 22.92 -16.32
CA LEU A 63 8.40 21.47 -16.26
C LEU A 63 7.27 21.05 -15.30
N LEU A 64 7.15 21.72 -14.16
CA LEU A 64 6.06 21.49 -13.21
C LEU A 64 4.69 21.85 -13.83
N SER A 65 4.57 23.05 -14.41
CA SER A 65 3.36 23.49 -15.14
C SER A 65 2.98 22.51 -16.24
N LEU A 66 3.97 22.07 -17.03
CA LEU A 66 3.77 21.11 -18.11
C LEU A 66 3.20 19.78 -17.59
N VAL A 67 3.81 19.21 -16.55
CA VAL A 67 3.41 17.91 -16.01
C VAL A 67 2.05 17.99 -15.32
N VAL A 68 1.80 19.02 -14.51
CA VAL A 68 0.50 19.23 -13.85
C VAL A 68 -0.60 19.40 -14.89
N PHE A 69 -0.39 20.25 -15.90
CA PHE A 69 -1.35 20.44 -16.97
C PHE A 69 -1.61 19.16 -17.77
N ALA A 70 -0.57 18.37 -18.04
CA ALA A 70 -0.73 17.08 -18.70
C ALA A 70 -1.63 16.12 -17.89
N TYR A 71 -1.46 16.07 -16.56
CA TYR A 71 -2.24 15.20 -15.69
C TYR A 71 -3.71 15.63 -15.60
N ILE A 72 -3.97 16.94 -15.55
CA ILE A 72 -5.33 17.50 -15.64
C ILE A 72 -6.06 16.99 -16.90
N ASN A 73 -5.34 16.90 -18.02
CA ASN A 73 -5.87 16.43 -19.30
C ASN A 73 -5.80 14.89 -19.50
N GLY A 74 -5.38 14.13 -18.49
CA GLY A 74 -5.30 12.67 -18.55
C GLY A 74 -4.08 12.12 -19.30
N VAL A 75 -3.05 12.93 -19.53
CA VAL A 75 -1.81 12.55 -20.24
C VAL A 75 -0.69 12.28 -19.22
N TYR A 76 -0.60 11.04 -18.75
CA TYR A 76 0.33 10.68 -17.66
C TYR A 76 1.70 10.16 -18.11
N SER A 77 1.77 9.59 -19.32
CA SER A 77 3.01 8.95 -19.80
C SER A 77 3.97 10.00 -20.34
N CYS A 78 5.26 9.90 -20.00
CA CYS A 78 6.27 10.87 -20.49
C CYS A 78 6.33 10.95 -22.02
N ARG A 79 6.05 9.84 -22.73
CA ARG A 79 5.94 9.83 -24.19
C ARG A 79 4.69 10.57 -24.67
N GLY A 80 3.55 10.35 -24.03
CA GLY A 80 2.33 11.08 -24.33
C GLY A 80 2.50 12.59 -24.12
N ILE A 81 3.15 13.00 -23.03
CA ILE A 81 3.46 14.42 -22.75
C ILE A 81 4.37 15.00 -23.85
N ALA A 82 5.43 14.27 -24.24
CA ALA A 82 6.30 14.70 -25.32
C ALA A 82 5.59 14.75 -26.68
N ASP A 83 4.57 13.93 -26.89
CA ASP A 83 3.82 13.89 -28.15
C ASP A 83 2.80 15.02 -28.26
N VAL A 84 2.01 15.29 -27.22
CA VAL A 84 1.08 16.44 -27.21
C VAL A 84 1.82 17.77 -27.34
N LEU A 85 3.05 17.86 -26.86
CA LEU A 85 3.90 19.04 -27.00
C LEU A 85 4.24 19.39 -28.45
N LYS A 86 4.14 18.44 -29.39
CA LYS A 86 4.39 18.67 -30.83
C LYS A 86 3.21 19.28 -31.57
N TYR A 87 1.99 19.11 -31.05
CA TYR A 87 0.76 19.39 -31.81
C TYR A 87 -0.21 20.30 -31.07
N ASP A 88 -0.21 20.30 -29.74
CA ASP A 88 -1.16 21.07 -28.93
C ASP A 88 -0.55 22.41 -28.50
N VAL A 89 -1.14 23.50 -29.01
CA VAL A 89 -0.67 24.87 -28.80
C VAL A 89 -0.64 25.27 -27.32
N ARG A 90 -1.47 24.65 -26.47
CA ARG A 90 -1.49 24.94 -25.02
C ARG A 90 -0.21 24.45 -24.35
N TYR A 91 0.30 23.30 -24.77
CA TYR A 91 1.56 22.74 -24.27
C TYR A 91 2.76 23.48 -24.86
N MET A 92 2.69 23.86 -26.14
CA MET A 92 3.68 24.72 -26.77
C MET A 92 3.80 26.07 -26.06
N TRP A 93 2.67 26.65 -25.66
CA TRP A 93 2.62 27.90 -24.92
C TRP A 93 3.36 27.80 -23.58
N ILE A 94 3.12 26.75 -22.78
CA ILE A 94 3.84 26.52 -21.50
C ILE A 94 5.36 26.46 -21.73
N CYS A 95 5.80 25.74 -22.77
CA CYS A 95 7.21 25.49 -23.02
C CYS A 95 7.90 26.56 -23.89
N GLY A 96 7.15 27.54 -24.40
CA GLY A 96 7.63 28.51 -25.40
C GLY A 96 8.13 27.83 -26.67
N GLY A 97 7.40 26.85 -27.19
CA GLY A 97 7.72 26.11 -28.42
C GLY A 97 8.82 25.05 -28.30
N LYS A 98 9.47 24.94 -27.13
CA LYS A 98 10.53 23.94 -26.92
C LYS A 98 9.95 22.53 -26.91
N GLN A 99 10.45 21.65 -27.78
CA GLN A 99 10.08 20.24 -27.80
C GLN A 99 10.95 19.42 -26.85
N LEU A 100 10.39 19.06 -25.70
CA LEU A 100 11.07 18.29 -24.68
C LEU A 100 10.98 16.79 -24.97
N SER A 101 12.11 16.10 -24.82
CA SER A 101 12.15 14.63 -24.92
C SER A 101 11.44 13.97 -23.73
N PHE A 102 10.90 12.76 -23.94
CA PHE A 102 10.35 11.95 -22.87
C PHE A 102 11.38 11.66 -21.76
N ALA A 103 12.68 11.64 -22.08
CA ALA A 103 13.76 11.41 -21.13
C ALA A 103 13.94 12.62 -20.19
N THR A 104 13.82 13.84 -20.71
CA THR A 104 13.83 15.07 -19.90
C THR A 104 12.69 15.06 -18.88
N ILE A 105 11.47 14.76 -19.34
CA ILE A 105 10.28 14.69 -18.48
C ILE A 105 10.43 13.57 -17.43
N ASN A 106 10.98 12.42 -17.83
CA ASN A 106 11.21 11.31 -16.90
C ASN A 106 12.26 11.65 -15.82
N ARG A 107 13.36 12.32 -16.19
CA ARG A 107 14.38 12.79 -15.23
C ARG A 107 13.79 13.80 -14.25
N PHE A 108 13.03 14.77 -14.75
CA PHE A 108 12.32 15.74 -13.90
C PHE A 108 11.47 15.04 -12.83
N ARG A 109 10.65 14.07 -13.25
CA ARG A 109 9.76 13.34 -12.35
C ARG A 109 10.50 12.41 -11.38
N SER A 110 11.44 11.63 -11.90
CA SER A 110 12.09 10.54 -11.14
C SER A 110 13.25 11.01 -10.27
N ASN A 111 13.90 12.14 -10.59
CA ASN A 111 15.10 12.59 -9.89
C ASN A 111 14.82 13.84 -9.03
N HIS A 112 13.87 14.68 -9.44
CA HIS A 112 13.59 15.96 -8.78
C HIS A 112 12.25 15.91 -8.04
N MET A 113 11.12 15.73 -8.76
CA MET A 113 9.78 15.73 -8.15
C MET A 113 9.62 14.71 -7.03
N ILE A 114 10.28 13.55 -7.13
CA ILE A 114 10.22 12.51 -6.11
C ILE A 114 10.66 13.00 -4.72
N LYS A 115 11.55 14.01 -4.66
CA LYS A 115 12.12 14.56 -3.42
C LYS A 115 11.22 15.61 -2.77
N CYS A 116 10.36 16.26 -3.55
CA CYS A 116 9.60 17.44 -3.12
C CYS A 116 8.09 17.34 -3.41
N ILE A 117 7.59 16.17 -3.80
CA ILE A 117 6.18 16.02 -4.21
C ILE A 117 5.19 16.38 -3.10
N ASP A 118 5.50 16.06 -1.84
CA ASP A 118 4.63 16.39 -0.72
C ASP A 118 4.46 17.89 -0.55
N PHE A 119 5.56 18.65 -0.67
CA PHE A 119 5.53 20.11 -0.60
C PHE A 119 4.58 20.72 -1.65
N TYR A 120 4.65 20.25 -2.90
CA TYR A 120 3.79 20.78 -3.97
C TYR A 120 2.34 20.31 -3.88
N PHE A 121 2.11 19.09 -3.40
CA PHE A 121 0.75 18.66 -3.06
C PHE A 121 0.17 19.53 -1.94
N ASP A 122 0.95 19.81 -0.90
CA ASP A 122 0.56 20.69 0.21
C ASP A 122 0.27 22.10 -0.24
N ALA A 123 1.11 22.68 -1.10
CA ALA A 123 0.87 24.00 -1.66
C ALA A 123 -0.48 24.06 -2.40
N VAL A 124 -0.84 23.02 -3.16
CA VAL A 124 -2.17 22.97 -3.81
C VAL A 124 -3.29 22.90 -2.77
N VAL A 125 -3.17 22.08 -1.73
CA VAL A 125 -4.20 21.98 -0.68
C VAL A 125 -4.32 23.29 0.09
N SER A 126 -3.22 23.95 0.46
CA SER A 126 -3.20 25.25 1.12
C SER A 126 -3.91 26.32 0.30
N ILE A 127 -3.69 26.35 -1.03
CA ILE A 127 -4.44 27.25 -1.91
C ILE A 127 -5.95 26.97 -1.84
N LEU A 128 -6.38 25.71 -1.76
CA LEU A 128 -7.81 25.38 -1.63
C LEU A 128 -8.39 25.82 -0.27
N VAL A 129 -7.61 25.75 0.80
CA VAL A 129 -7.97 26.26 2.14
C VAL A 129 -8.08 27.78 2.11
N GLU A 130 -7.10 28.48 1.54
CA GLU A 130 -7.12 29.95 1.39
C GLU A 130 -8.31 30.44 0.56
N LYS A 131 -8.77 29.62 -0.40
CA LYS A 131 -9.97 29.90 -1.19
C LYS A 131 -11.28 29.50 -0.51
N GLY A 132 -11.22 28.94 0.70
CA GLY A 132 -12.39 28.56 1.50
C GLY A 132 -13.18 27.37 0.93
N VAL A 133 -12.56 26.56 0.06
CA VAL A 133 -13.23 25.39 -0.55
C VAL A 133 -13.15 24.16 0.35
N ILE A 134 -12.14 24.11 1.22
CA ILE A 134 -11.92 23.06 2.23
C ILE A 134 -11.45 23.71 3.54
N SER A 135 -11.70 23.04 4.66
CA SER A 135 -11.37 23.51 6.01
C SER A 135 -10.23 22.74 6.67
N LEU A 136 -9.97 21.50 6.22
CA LEU A 136 -9.11 20.50 6.86
C LEU A 136 -9.62 20.02 8.24
N GLU A 137 -10.87 20.33 8.59
CA GLU A 137 -11.52 19.85 9.82
C GLU A 137 -12.27 18.52 9.62
N GLU A 138 -12.56 18.16 8.37
CA GLU A 138 -13.28 16.96 7.97
C GLU A 138 -12.38 16.02 7.16
N GLN A 139 -12.33 14.74 7.54
CA GLN A 139 -11.58 13.72 6.79
C GLN A 139 -12.48 12.52 6.44
N TYR A 140 -12.77 12.33 5.16
CA TYR A 140 -13.40 11.10 4.66
C TYR A 140 -12.33 10.15 4.11
N VAL A 141 -12.11 9.03 4.81
CA VAL A 141 -11.00 8.11 4.50
C VAL A 141 -11.51 6.85 3.81
N ASP A 142 -10.87 6.51 2.68
CA ASP A 142 -11.11 5.24 1.99
C ASP A 142 -9.86 4.71 1.26
N GLY A 143 -9.86 3.40 1.07
CA GLY A 143 -8.80 2.64 0.44
C GLY A 143 -9.23 2.02 -0.89
N THR A 144 -8.36 2.10 -1.89
CA THR A 144 -8.48 1.30 -3.11
C THR A 144 -7.16 0.62 -3.43
N LYS A 145 -7.24 -0.62 -3.90
CA LYS A 145 -6.08 -1.34 -4.41
C LYS A 145 -5.92 -1.03 -5.89
N ILE A 146 -4.71 -0.66 -6.31
CA ILE A 146 -4.39 -0.34 -7.71
C ILE A 146 -3.27 -1.27 -8.16
N GLU A 147 -3.43 -1.85 -9.35
CA GLU A 147 -2.46 -2.78 -9.93
C GLU A 147 -1.12 -2.08 -10.22
N SER A 148 -0.02 -2.73 -9.85
CA SER A 148 1.34 -2.31 -10.19
C SER A 148 1.62 -2.53 -11.69
N LYS A 149 2.65 -1.87 -12.21
CA LYS A 149 3.21 -2.15 -13.54
C LYS A 149 3.84 -3.55 -13.64
N ALA A 150 4.11 -4.20 -12.51
CA ALA A 150 4.65 -5.55 -12.43
C ALA A 150 3.99 -6.57 -13.35
N ASN A 151 4.75 -7.60 -13.72
CA ASN A 151 4.21 -8.76 -14.40
C ASN A 151 3.29 -9.55 -13.44
N LYS A 152 2.06 -9.80 -13.89
CA LYS A 152 0.97 -10.45 -13.15
C LYS A 152 1.34 -11.82 -12.57
N TYR A 153 2.30 -12.53 -13.15
CA TYR A 153 2.58 -13.94 -12.82
C TYR A 153 3.87 -14.15 -11.99
N THR A 154 4.48 -13.09 -11.48
CA THR A 154 5.81 -13.16 -10.86
C THR A 154 5.77 -13.22 -9.33
N PHE A 155 5.26 -14.33 -8.78
CA PHE A 155 5.01 -14.48 -7.34
C PHE A 155 6.22 -14.91 -6.52
N VAL A 156 6.43 -14.26 -5.37
CA VAL A 156 7.29 -14.74 -4.28
C VAL A 156 6.52 -14.63 -2.97
N TRP A 157 6.38 -15.76 -2.26
CA TRP A 157 5.64 -15.88 -1.00
C TRP A 157 6.58 -16.23 0.14
N LYS A 158 6.46 -15.51 1.26
CA LYS A 158 7.31 -15.70 2.44
C LYS A 158 7.32 -17.14 2.94
N LYS A 159 6.14 -17.72 3.16
CA LYS A 159 6.00 -19.12 3.60
C LYS A 159 6.68 -20.13 2.66
N THR A 160 6.62 -19.90 1.35
CA THR A 160 7.27 -20.76 0.35
C THR A 160 8.79 -20.62 0.41
N VAL A 161 9.30 -19.41 0.56
CA VAL A 161 10.73 -19.13 0.71
C VAL A 161 11.26 -19.76 2.00
N GLU A 162 10.58 -19.56 3.14
CA GLU A 162 10.95 -20.13 4.44
C GLU A 162 10.98 -21.67 4.39
N LYS A 163 9.93 -22.29 3.85
CA LYS A 163 9.84 -23.75 3.70
C LYS A 163 10.97 -24.29 2.81
N ASN A 164 11.22 -23.66 1.67
CA ASN A 164 12.23 -24.12 0.73
C ASN A 164 13.66 -23.88 1.25
N ARG A 165 13.88 -22.77 1.98
CA ARG A 165 15.14 -22.49 2.68
C ARG A 165 15.42 -23.54 3.74
N ALA A 166 14.45 -23.84 4.61
CA ALA A 166 14.59 -24.87 5.65
C ALA A 166 14.90 -26.25 5.05
N LYS A 167 14.16 -26.64 4.00
CA LYS A 167 14.40 -27.91 3.28
C LYS A 167 15.78 -27.97 2.61
N LEU A 168 16.27 -26.84 2.11
CA LEU A 168 17.60 -26.77 1.50
C LEU A 168 18.69 -26.90 2.57
N LEU A 169 18.56 -26.19 3.70
CA LEU A 169 19.50 -26.29 4.82
C LEU A 169 19.59 -27.72 5.37
N GLU A 170 18.46 -28.40 5.54
CA GLU A 170 18.42 -29.81 5.97
C GLU A 170 19.18 -30.71 5.01
N LYS A 171 18.89 -30.62 3.70
CA LYS A 171 19.60 -31.40 2.66
C LYS A 171 21.09 -31.09 2.61
N THR A 172 21.45 -29.82 2.73
CA THR A 172 22.84 -29.37 2.70
C THR A 172 23.59 -29.84 3.93
N SER A 173 22.96 -29.84 5.10
CA SER A 173 23.53 -30.39 6.35
C SER A 173 23.80 -31.90 6.22
N THR A 174 22.85 -32.67 5.69
CA THR A 174 23.06 -34.11 5.43
C THR A 174 24.17 -34.34 4.41
N ALA A 175 24.20 -33.58 3.31
CA ALA A 175 25.23 -33.70 2.28
C ALA A 175 26.62 -33.32 2.84
N LEU A 176 26.71 -32.27 3.65
CA LEU A 176 27.94 -31.87 4.34
C LEU A 176 28.44 -32.99 5.26
N ALA A 177 27.58 -33.59 6.08
CA ALA A 177 27.95 -34.70 6.95
C ALA A 177 28.50 -35.90 6.15
N GLN A 178 27.86 -36.25 5.03
CA GLN A 178 28.33 -37.32 4.14
C GLN A 178 29.68 -37.01 3.51
N ILE A 179 29.89 -35.79 3.02
CA ILE A 179 31.17 -35.36 2.43
C ILE A 179 32.27 -35.34 3.47
N LYS A 180 32.01 -34.81 4.67
CA LYS A 180 32.96 -34.79 5.79
C LYS A 180 33.37 -36.23 6.17
N GLU A 181 32.42 -37.15 6.28
CA GLU A 181 32.71 -38.56 6.57
C GLU A 181 33.51 -39.24 5.46
N GLN A 182 33.19 -38.98 4.19
CA GLN A 182 33.97 -39.51 3.06
C GLN A 182 35.39 -38.97 3.03
N ILE A 183 35.60 -37.70 3.35
CA ILE A 183 36.95 -37.11 3.45
C ILE A 183 37.72 -37.75 4.61
N ARG A 184 37.06 -37.97 5.76
CA ARG A 184 37.65 -38.63 6.94
C ARG A 184 38.08 -40.07 6.62
N LEU A 185 37.20 -40.88 6.04
CA LEU A 185 37.49 -42.27 5.66
C LEU A 185 38.67 -42.38 4.67
N ASN A 186 38.87 -41.38 3.82
CA ASN A 186 39.97 -41.34 2.85
C ASN A 186 41.27 -40.74 3.41
N GLY A 187 41.35 -40.50 4.73
CA GLY A 187 42.57 -40.05 5.41
C GLY A 187 42.77 -38.54 5.41
N GLY A 188 41.71 -37.75 5.25
CA GLY A 188 41.73 -36.32 5.57
C GLY A 188 41.84 -36.09 7.09
N SER A 189 42.40 -34.95 7.49
CA SER A 189 42.49 -34.58 8.90
C SER A 189 41.11 -34.31 9.52
N ASP A 190 40.93 -34.65 10.80
CA ASP A 190 39.71 -34.33 11.54
C ASP A 190 39.44 -32.81 11.47
N ILE A 191 38.23 -32.46 11.02
CA ILE A 191 37.75 -31.08 11.06
C ILE A 191 37.51 -30.77 12.55
N LYS A 192 38.24 -29.79 13.10
CA LYS A 192 38.10 -29.38 14.51
C LYS A 192 36.62 -29.08 14.84
N GLU A 193 36.17 -29.51 16.03
CA GLU A 193 34.78 -29.37 16.50
C GLU A 193 34.25 -27.92 16.54
N GLU A 194 35.14 -26.91 16.57
CA GLU A 194 34.77 -25.48 16.50
C GLU A 194 34.15 -25.07 15.14
N ASP A 195 34.27 -25.88 14.09
CA ASP A 195 33.57 -25.74 12.79
C ASP A 195 32.33 -26.68 12.68
N GLY A 196 31.82 -27.14 13.84
CA GLY A 196 30.70 -28.08 14.00
C GLY A 196 29.32 -27.45 14.21
N GLU A 197 29.21 -26.12 14.20
CA GLU A 197 27.89 -25.47 14.28
C GLU A 197 27.04 -25.83 13.05
N PRO A 198 25.73 -26.11 13.23
CA PRO A 198 24.85 -26.39 12.11
C PRO A 198 24.84 -25.19 11.17
N ALA A 199 25.13 -25.41 9.88
CA ALA A 199 25.10 -24.33 8.89
C ALA A 199 23.70 -23.69 8.88
N THR A 200 23.61 -22.43 9.32
CA THR A 200 22.33 -21.71 9.45
C THR A 200 22.14 -20.68 8.35
N SER A 201 23.22 -20.29 7.68
CA SER A 201 23.25 -19.27 6.61
C SER A 201 23.96 -19.74 5.35
N ALA A 202 23.75 -19.00 4.26
CA ALA A 202 24.46 -19.23 3.00
C ALA A 202 25.99 -19.13 3.16
N LYS A 203 26.47 -18.23 4.03
CA LYS A 203 27.90 -18.03 4.31
C LYS A 203 28.50 -19.24 5.02
N ASP A 204 27.78 -19.86 5.95
CA ASP A 204 28.26 -21.04 6.67
C ASP A 204 28.43 -22.23 5.74
N VAL A 205 27.46 -22.41 4.83
CA VAL A 205 27.51 -23.45 3.78
C VAL A 205 28.69 -23.22 2.84
N GLU A 206 28.92 -21.98 2.40
CA GLU A 206 30.05 -21.64 1.54
C GLU A 206 31.39 -21.90 2.24
N ARG A 207 31.52 -21.47 3.50
CA ARG A 207 32.70 -21.73 4.32
C ARG A 207 32.98 -23.23 4.44
N SER A 208 31.94 -24.01 4.74
CA SER A 208 32.04 -25.46 4.85
C SER A 208 32.41 -26.13 3.52
N ALA A 209 31.82 -25.68 2.41
CA ALA A 209 32.16 -26.16 1.07
C ALA A 209 33.63 -25.91 0.71
N ARG A 210 34.15 -24.71 1.01
CA ARG A 210 35.58 -24.36 0.82
C ARG A 210 36.51 -25.22 1.67
N LEU A 211 36.12 -25.52 2.92
CA LEU A 211 36.89 -26.42 3.79
C LEU A 211 36.95 -27.83 3.18
N CYS A 212 35.81 -28.38 2.74
CA CYS A 212 35.76 -29.67 2.07
C CYS A 212 36.61 -29.69 0.78
N GLU A 213 36.56 -28.63 -0.03
CA GLU A 213 37.36 -28.48 -1.24
C GLU A 213 38.87 -28.49 -0.93
N ARG A 214 39.29 -27.75 0.09
CA ARG A 214 40.70 -27.68 0.51
C ARG A 214 41.19 -29.02 1.04
N GLN A 215 40.41 -29.68 1.90
CA GLN A 215 40.78 -30.99 2.43
C GLN A 215 40.85 -32.04 1.34
N MET A 216 39.92 -32.01 0.40
CA MET A 216 39.93 -32.90 -0.76
C MET A 216 41.20 -32.73 -1.61
N LYS A 217 41.66 -31.49 -1.85
CA LYS A 217 42.92 -31.23 -2.58
C LYS A 217 44.15 -31.75 -1.86
N ASN A 218 44.10 -31.84 -0.52
CA ASN A 218 45.18 -32.31 0.32
C ASN A 218 45.15 -33.83 0.59
N LEU A 219 44.20 -34.58 0.00
CA LEU A 219 44.14 -36.04 0.14
C LEU A 219 45.29 -36.72 -0.66
N PRO A 220 45.91 -37.80 -0.13
CA PRO A 220 46.94 -38.55 -0.86
C PRO A 220 46.41 -39.14 -2.18
N GLU A 221 47.13 -38.95 -3.29
CA GLU A 221 46.69 -39.39 -4.64
C GLU A 221 46.43 -40.90 -4.74
N ALA A 222 47.08 -41.71 -3.91
CA ALA A 222 46.95 -43.17 -3.90
C ALA A 222 45.64 -43.70 -3.29
N LYS A 223 44.80 -42.84 -2.67
CA LYS A 223 43.62 -43.28 -1.89
C LYS A 223 42.27 -43.12 -2.58
N LEU A 224 42.19 -42.40 -3.69
CA LEU A 224 40.94 -42.15 -4.41
C LEU A 224 41.10 -42.54 -5.87
N THR A 225 40.18 -43.34 -6.41
CA THR A 225 40.10 -43.55 -7.85
C THR A 225 39.66 -42.26 -8.54
N GLY A 226 40.03 -42.07 -9.82
CA GLY A 226 39.65 -40.88 -10.59
C GLY A 226 38.13 -40.63 -10.61
N ARG A 227 37.32 -41.70 -10.58
CA ARG A 227 35.85 -41.63 -10.54
C ARG A 227 35.32 -41.15 -9.18
N GLU A 228 35.93 -41.56 -8.07
CA GLU A 228 35.55 -41.13 -6.72
C GLU A 228 35.92 -39.66 -6.48
N LYS A 229 37.11 -39.24 -6.95
CA LYS A 229 37.54 -37.84 -6.93
C LYS A 229 36.55 -36.94 -7.69
N GLN A 230 36.12 -37.36 -8.88
CA GLN A 230 35.13 -36.62 -9.67
C GLN A 230 33.76 -36.53 -8.97
N LYS A 231 33.32 -37.62 -8.34
CA LYS A 231 32.05 -37.66 -7.58
C LYS A 231 32.07 -36.69 -6.40
N LEU A 232 33.17 -36.66 -5.64
CA LEU A 232 33.34 -35.76 -4.49
C LEU A 232 33.39 -34.29 -4.92
N ASN A 233 34.12 -33.96 -5.99
CA ASN A 233 34.10 -32.62 -6.58
C ASN A 233 32.69 -32.19 -6.98
N THR A 234 31.93 -33.07 -7.63
CA THR A 234 30.55 -32.78 -8.03
C THR A 234 29.66 -32.51 -6.81
N GLN A 235 29.84 -33.25 -5.72
CA GLN A 235 29.10 -33.04 -4.47
C GLN A 235 29.47 -31.70 -3.81
N ILE A 236 30.75 -31.31 -3.83
CA ILE A 236 31.20 -30.00 -3.35
C ILE A 236 30.64 -28.87 -4.22
N ASP A 237 30.62 -29.02 -5.54
CA ASP A 237 29.98 -28.06 -6.47
C ASP A 237 28.48 -27.90 -6.17
N HIS A 238 27.79 -29.00 -5.80
CA HIS A 238 26.41 -28.93 -5.36
C HIS A 238 26.25 -28.14 -4.05
N LEU A 239 27.23 -28.15 -3.14
CA LEU A 239 27.23 -27.30 -1.95
C LEU A 239 27.37 -25.81 -2.31
N PHE A 240 28.26 -25.47 -3.25
CA PHE A 240 28.38 -24.08 -3.73
C PHE A 240 27.08 -23.60 -4.39
N LYS A 241 26.47 -24.42 -5.25
CA LYS A 241 25.14 -24.12 -5.84
C LYS A 241 24.05 -23.99 -4.78
N ALA A 242 24.11 -24.80 -3.72
CA ALA A 242 23.19 -24.69 -2.60
C ALA A 242 23.40 -23.38 -1.82
N SER A 243 24.66 -22.96 -1.59
CA SER A 243 24.97 -21.66 -1.00
C SER A 243 24.43 -20.50 -1.82
N ASP A 244 24.66 -20.49 -3.14
CA ASP A 244 24.12 -19.46 -4.03
C ASP A 244 22.58 -19.40 -3.93
N LYS A 245 21.93 -20.57 -3.89
CA LYS A 245 20.48 -20.64 -3.74
C LYS A 245 19.98 -20.17 -2.37
N LEU A 246 20.74 -20.42 -1.31
CA LEU A 246 20.46 -19.89 0.03
C LEU A 246 20.58 -18.36 0.05
N ARG A 247 21.59 -17.78 -0.63
CA ARG A 247 21.72 -16.31 -0.76
C ARG A 247 20.50 -15.71 -1.46
N GLU A 248 19.95 -16.38 -2.48
CA GLU A 248 18.70 -15.93 -3.12
C GLU A 248 17.52 -15.92 -2.14
N TYR A 249 17.38 -16.94 -1.28
CA TYR A 249 16.32 -16.99 -0.27
C TYR A 249 16.52 -15.93 0.81
N GLU A 250 17.74 -15.72 1.28
CA GLU A 250 18.08 -14.67 2.25
C GLU A 250 17.77 -13.29 1.69
N LYS A 251 18.18 -13.00 0.44
CA LYS A 251 17.80 -11.78 -0.27
C LYS A 251 16.28 -11.63 -0.42
N SER A 252 15.58 -12.72 -0.70
CA SER A 252 14.11 -12.70 -0.80
C SER A 252 13.46 -12.38 0.54
N LEU A 253 13.99 -12.91 1.66
CA LEU A 253 13.51 -12.64 3.02
C LEU A 253 13.80 -11.20 3.45
N ASP A 254 14.96 -10.66 3.06
CA ASP A 254 15.33 -9.26 3.26
C ASP A 254 14.34 -8.32 2.55
N ILE A 255 14.09 -8.56 1.26
CA ILE A 255 13.08 -7.82 0.48
C ILE A 255 11.69 -7.93 1.14
N LEU A 256 11.29 -9.14 1.55
CA LEU A 256 9.99 -9.35 2.19
C LEU A 256 9.88 -8.56 3.50
N GLY A 257 10.91 -8.56 4.34
CA GLY A 257 10.87 -8.02 5.69
C GLY A 257 9.66 -8.56 6.46
N LYS A 258 8.74 -7.64 6.84
CA LYS A 258 7.48 -7.96 7.51
C LYS A 258 6.35 -8.41 6.57
N ARG A 259 6.49 -8.23 5.26
CA ARG A 259 5.47 -8.52 4.26
C ARG A 259 5.36 -10.03 3.98
N ASN A 260 4.19 -10.46 3.53
CA ASN A 260 3.93 -11.85 3.18
C ASN A 260 4.34 -12.21 1.74
N SER A 261 4.44 -11.22 0.85
CA SER A 261 4.73 -11.46 -0.56
C SER A 261 5.25 -10.21 -1.29
N TYR A 262 5.96 -10.43 -2.41
CA TYR A 262 6.41 -9.36 -3.32
C TYR A 262 6.52 -9.84 -4.78
N SER A 263 6.45 -8.91 -5.74
CA SER A 263 6.66 -9.23 -7.17
C SER A 263 8.13 -9.21 -7.57
N LYS A 264 8.57 -10.19 -8.37
CA LYS A 264 9.96 -10.21 -8.90
C LYS A 264 10.31 -8.99 -9.76
N THR A 265 9.32 -8.42 -10.46
CA THR A 265 9.53 -7.26 -11.34
C THR A 265 9.34 -5.92 -10.65
N ASP A 266 8.60 -5.91 -9.53
CA ASP A 266 8.39 -4.72 -8.71
C ASP A 266 8.47 -5.14 -7.22
N PRO A 267 9.67 -5.15 -6.63
CA PRO A 267 9.88 -5.66 -5.28
C PRO A 267 9.07 -4.95 -4.19
N ASP A 268 8.57 -3.76 -4.47
CA ASP A 268 7.75 -2.99 -3.54
C ASP A 268 6.25 -3.36 -3.63
N ALA A 269 5.81 -3.96 -4.74
CA ALA A 269 4.40 -4.35 -4.89
C ALA A 269 4.10 -5.66 -4.15
N THR A 270 2.96 -5.70 -3.46
CA THR A 270 2.48 -6.89 -2.72
C THR A 270 1.29 -7.51 -3.45
N PHE A 271 1.11 -8.83 -3.33
CA PHE A 271 -0.03 -9.49 -3.97
C PHE A 271 -1.31 -9.24 -3.19
N MET A 272 -2.30 -8.65 -3.85
CA MET A 272 -3.59 -8.30 -3.27
C MET A 272 -4.73 -8.76 -4.15
N ARG A 273 -5.89 -9.06 -3.55
CA ARG A 273 -7.14 -9.25 -4.29
C ARG A 273 -7.67 -7.88 -4.71
N LEU A 274 -7.87 -7.68 -6.01
CA LEU A 274 -8.46 -6.45 -6.55
C LEU A 274 -9.97 -6.61 -6.70
N LYS A 275 -10.74 -5.52 -6.57
CA LYS A 275 -12.18 -5.51 -6.86
C LYS A 275 -12.45 -5.77 -8.36
N GLU A 276 -11.62 -5.20 -9.22
CA GLU A 276 -11.68 -5.40 -10.67
C GLU A 276 -10.93 -6.68 -11.05
N ASP A 277 -11.67 -7.79 -11.09
CA ASP A 277 -11.15 -9.07 -11.53
C ASP A 277 -11.69 -9.44 -12.91
N ALA A 278 -11.06 -8.92 -13.97
CA ALA A 278 -11.43 -9.23 -15.34
C ALA A 278 -11.44 -10.74 -15.69
N MET A 279 -10.81 -11.59 -14.87
CA MET A 279 -10.80 -13.04 -15.06
C MET A 279 -11.81 -13.78 -14.16
N ASN A 280 -12.48 -13.09 -13.22
CA ASN A 280 -13.40 -13.65 -12.21
C ASN A 280 -12.86 -14.91 -11.48
N ASN A 281 -11.55 -15.02 -11.33
CA ASN A 281 -10.89 -16.19 -10.72
C ASN A 281 -10.39 -15.92 -9.29
N GLY A 282 -10.60 -14.71 -8.76
CA GLY A 282 -10.17 -14.29 -7.43
C GLY A 282 -8.65 -14.22 -7.27
N GLN A 283 -7.89 -14.21 -8.38
CA GLN A 283 -6.44 -14.27 -8.34
C GLN A 283 -5.85 -12.96 -7.84
N THR A 284 -4.91 -13.06 -6.91
CA THR A 284 -4.16 -11.92 -6.41
C THR A 284 -3.24 -11.35 -7.48
N LYS A 285 -3.17 -10.04 -7.60
CA LYS A 285 -2.29 -9.32 -8.53
C LYS A 285 -1.32 -8.44 -7.75
N PRO A 286 -0.11 -8.17 -8.28
CA PRO A 286 0.81 -7.25 -7.64
C PRO A 286 0.20 -5.85 -7.65
N ALA A 287 0.07 -5.25 -6.48
CA ALA A 287 -0.67 -4.01 -6.28
C ALA A 287 -0.11 -3.23 -5.08
N TYR A 288 -0.56 -1.99 -4.98
CA TYR A 288 -0.42 -1.18 -3.77
C TYR A 288 -1.80 -0.83 -3.23
N ASN A 289 -1.90 -0.70 -1.90
CA ASN A 289 -3.08 -0.20 -1.23
C ASN A 289 -2.96 1.33 -1.14
N LEU A 290 -3.71 2.04 -1.99
CA LEU A 290 -3.81 3.50 -1.96
C LEU A 290 -4.89 3.91 -0.96
N GLN A 291 -4.49 4.72 0.01
CA GLN A 291 -5.36 5.38 0.96
C GLN A 291 -5.48 6.86 0.58
N ILE A 292 -6.68 7.40 0.57
CA ILE A 292 -6.93 8.84 0.40
C ILE A 292 -7.83 9.37 1.52
N ALA A 293 -7.63 10.65 1.83
CA ALA A 293 -8.56 11.45 2.61
C ALA A 293 -9.13 12.50 1.67
N THR A 294 -10.44 12.73 1.79
CA THR A 294 -11.10 13.77 1.02
C THR A 294 -11.92 14.69 1.90
N GLU A 295 -12.10 15.91 1.41
CA GLU A 295 -13.05 16.88 1.91
C GLU A 295 -13.64 17.61 0.72
N ASN A 296 -14.97 17.70 0.63
CA ASN A 296 -15.67 18.21 -0.55
C ASN A 296 -15.11 17.60 -1.84
N GLN A 297 -14.80 16.30 -1.83
CA GLN A 297 -14.16 15.49 -2.89
C GLN A 297 -12.85 16.05 -3.45
N TYR A 298 -12.14 16.90 -2.71
CA TYR A 298 -10.73 17.22 -2.95
C TYR A 298 -9.84 16.26 -2.17
N TRP A 299 -8.68 15.91 -2.73
CA TRP A 299 -7.69 15.14 -1.99
C TRP A 299 -7.05 16.05 -0.95
N THR A 300 -7.15 15.67 0.32
CA THR A 300 -6.48 16.33 1.43
C THR A 300 -5.29 15.51 1.92
N ASN A 301 -5.30 14.19 1.75
CA ASN A 301 -4.13 13.36 2.06
C ASN A 301 -4.13 12.10 1.21
N PHE A 302 -2.98 11.50 1.04
CA PHE A 302 -2.82 10.23 0.33
C PHE A 302 -1.62 9.46 0.86
N ALA A 303 -1.68 8.13 0.82
CA ALA A 303 -0.56 7.28 1.17
C ALA A 303 -0.66 5.91 0.47
N LEU A 304 0.48 5.25 0.38
CA LEU A 304 0.58 3.91 -0.19
C LEU A 304 1.02 2.94 0.89
N TYR A 305 0.42 1.76 0.91
CA TYR A 305 0.76 0.70 1.84
C TYR A 305 0.90 -0.65 1.13
N HIS A 306 1.72 -1.51 1.72
CA HIS A 306 1.84 -2.92 1.33
C HIS A 306 0.77 -3.80 1.96
N ASN A 307 0.09 -3.31 3.01
CA ASN A 307 -0.94 -4.05 3.73
C ASN A 307 -2.18 -4.23 2.85
N PRO A 308 -2.63 -5.48 2.62
CA PRO A 308 -3.85 -5.72 1.83
C PRO A 308 -5.13 -5.29 2.56
N THR A 309 -5.11 -5.21 3.89
CA THR A 309 -6.23 -4.77 4.72
C THR A 309 -6.01 -3.33 5.18
N ASP A 310 -7.12 -2.62 5.41
CA ASP A 310 -7.08 -1.18 5.69
C ASP A 310 -6.94 -0.88 7.19
N THR A 311 -7.16 -1.87 8.07
CA THR A 311 -7.10 -1.67 9.53
C THR A 311 -5.77 -1.12 10.00
N LEU A 312 -4.65 -1.65 9.47
CA LEU A 312 -3.29 -1.27 9.90
C LEU A 312 -2.76 -0.02 9.19
N THR A 313 -3.49 0.49 8.18
CA THR A 313 -3.08 1.68 7.44
C THR A 313 -3.58 2.96 8.12
N PHE A 314 -4.62 2.87 8.94
CA PHE A 314 -5.34 4.02 9.50
C PHE A 314 -4.47 4.95 10.34
N LYS A 315 -3.87 4.44 11.42
CA LYS A 315 -3.03 5.23 12.32
C LYS A 315 -1.85 5.89 11.58
N PRO A 316 -1.01 5.16 10.80
CA PRO A 316 0.04 5.79 10.00
C PRO A 316 -0.49 6.83 9.01
N PHE A 317 -1.70 6.66 8.50
CA PHE A 317 -2.32 7.58 7.56
C PHE A 317 -2.75 8.89 8.24
N LEU A 318 -3.33 8.81 9.43
CA LEU A 318 -3.67 9.96 10.26
C LEU A 318 -2.42 10.65 10.82
N ASP A 319 -1.41 9.92 11.27
CA ASP A 319 -0.13 10.49 11.70
C ASP A 319 0.50 11.34 10.59
N LYS A 320 0.41 10.87 9.35
CA LYS A 320 0.87 11.61 8.19
C LYS A 320 0.05 12.89 7.95
N TYR A 321 -1.27 12.85 8.14
CA TYR A 321 -2.11 14.05 8.07
C TYR A 321 -1.66 15.10 9.10
N LYS A 322 -1.49 14.69 10.36
CA LYS A 322 -0.99 15.54 11.43
C LYS A 322 0.39 16.12 11.13
N LYS A 323 1.31 15.31 10.59
CA LYS A 323 2.64 15.77 10.18
C LYS A 323 2.57 16.82 9.06
N ARG A 324 1.66 16.62 8.10
CA ARG A 324 1.46 17.49 6.93
C ARG A 324 0.91 18.87 7.32
N TYR A 325 -0.06 18.90 8.23
CA TYR A 325 -0.80 20.13 8.58
C TYR A 325 -0.51 20.70 9.98
N GLY A 326 0.34 20.03 10.76
CA GLY A 326 0.65 20.40 12.14
C GLY A 326 -0.45 20.07 13.16
N LYS A 327 -1.64 19.64 12.71
CA LYS A 327 -2.79 19.25 13.55
C LYS A 327 -3.62 18.15 12.89
N GLN A 328 -4.38 17.41 13.71
CA GLN A 328 -5.41 16.50 13.20
C GLN A 328 -6.66 17.26 12.76
N SER A 329 -7.50 16.59 11.98
CA SER A 329 -8.87 17.05 11.74
C SER A 329 -9.75 16.85 12.97
N LYS A 330 -10.85 17.57 13.06
CA LYS A 330 -11.83 17.42 14.14
C LYS A 330 -12.59 16.11 14.01
N ASN A 331 -13.02 15.80 12.79
CA ASN A 331 -13.86 14.67 12.47
C ASN A 331 -13.15 13.77 11.45
N VAL A 332 -13.30 12.46 11.62
CA VAL A 332 -12.83 11.46 10.65
C VAL A 332 -13.89 10.39 10.42
N THR A 333 -14.18 10.09 9.16
CA THR A 333 -15.21 9.13 8.76
C THR A 333 -14.60 8.03 7.92
N ALA A 334 -14.72 6.79 8.38
CA ALA A 334 -14.12 5.61 7.74
C ALA A 334 -15.09 4.40 7.69
N ASP A 335 -14.80 3.40 6.85
CA ASP A 335 -15.65 2.21 6.73
C ASP A 335 -15.34 1.18 7.83
N SER A 336 -16.02 0.04 7.76
CA SER A 336 -15.86 -1.03 8.74
C SER A 336 -14.47 -1.69 8.72
N GLY A 337 -13.70 -1.53 7.65
CA GLY A 337 -12.34 -2.04 7.53
C GLY A 337 -11.35 -1.36 8.49
N TYR A 338 -11.65 -0.14 8.93
CA TYR A 338 -10.84 0.63 9.88
C TYR A 338 -11.27 0.42 11.34
N GLY A 339 -12.43 -0.17 11.61
CA GLY A 339 -12.94 -0.36 12.98
C GLY A 339 -12.21 -1.45 13.75
N SER A 340 -11.23 -1.05 14.58
CA SER A 340 -10.48 -1.91 15.51
C SER A 340 -10.26 -1.22 16.85
N GLU A 341 -9.99 -2.00 17.90
CA GLU A 341 -9.69 -1.48 19.24
C GLU A 341 -8.54 -0.47 19.21
N GLU A 342 -7.43 -0.83 18.55
CA GLU A 342 -6.26 0.03 18.39
C GLU A 342 -6.60 1.36 17.69
N ASN A 343 -7.45 1.33 16.66
CA ASN A 343 -7.81 2.53 15.93
C ASN A 343 -8.78 3.41 16.73
N TYR A 344 -9.71 2.83 17.48
CA TYR A 344 -10.59 3.60 18.35
C TYR A 344 -9.82 4.26 19.50
N GLU A 345 -8.90 3.54 20.14
CA GLU A 345 -8.02 4.12 21.16
C GLU A 345 -7.17 5.26 20.59
N TYR A 346 -6.63 5.10 19.38
CA TYR A 346 -5.87 6.17 18.74
C TYR A 346 -6.72 7.42 18.47
N LEU A 347 -7.97 7.26 18.05
CA LEU A 347 -8.89 8.38 17.83
C LEU A 347 -9.21 9.14 19.13
N GLU A 348 -9.42 8.40 20.22
CA GLU A 348 -9.61 8.95 21.56
C GLU A 348 -8.36 9.72 22.02
N MET A 349 -7.16 9.14 21.85
CA MET A 349 -5.88 9.79 22.20
C MET A 349 -5.61 11.09 21.45
N GLU A 350 -6.04 11.16 20.19
CA GLU A 350 -5.86 12.34 19.33
C GLU A 350 -7.06 13.31 19.42
N GLU A 351 -8.00 13.06 20.33
CA GLU A 351 -9.20 13.88 20.57
C GLU A 351 -10.06 14.10 19.29
N MET A 352 -10.08 13.09 18.40
CA MET A 352 -10.83 13.12 17.14
C MET A 352 -12.20 12.47 17.30
N VAL A 353 -13.23 13.06 16.66
CA VAL A 353 -14.54 12.39 16.55
C VAL A 353 -14.50 11.39 15.39
N GLY A 354 -14.47 10.11 15.73
CA GLY A 354 -14.39 9.01 14.78
C GLY A 354 -15.74 8.43 14.37
N TYR A 355 -16.27 8.85 13.22
CA TYR A 355 -17.39 8.19 12.54
C TYR A 355 -16.92 6.94 11.78
N VAL A 356 -16.35 5.98 12.51
CA VAL A 356 -15.75 4.76 11.97
C VAL A 356 -16.64 3.56 12.29
N LYS A 357 -17.18 2.94 11.24
CA LYS A 357 -17.98 1.72 11.39
C LYS A 357 -17.11 0.58 11.93
N TYR A 358 -17.73 -0.37 12.60
CA TYR A 358 -17.14 -1.68 12.88
C TYR A 358 -17.87 -2.76 12.07
N ASN A 359 -17.25 -3.93 11.89
CA ASN A 359 -17.72 -5.00 10.99
C ASN A 359 -19.18 -5.45 11.20
N TRP A 360 -19.69 -5.40 12.44
CA TRP A 360 -21.03 -5.85 12.79
C TRP A 360 -22.07 -4.73 12.84
N PHE A 361 -21.68 -3.48 12.63
CA PHE A 361 -22.50 -2.29 12.82
C PHE A 361 -23.88 -2.37 12.12
N HIS A 362 -23.91 -2.74 10.84
CA HIS A 362 -25.19 -2.89 10.11
C HIS A 362 -25.95 -4.15 10.55
N LYS A 363 -25.24 -5.27 10.76
CA LYS A 363 -25.83 -6.56 11.13
C LYS A 363 -26.58 -6.48 12.46
N GLU A 364 -26.01 -5.78 13.44
CA GLU A 364 -26.58 -5.56 14.77
C GLU A 364 -27.92 -4.79 14.75
N GLN A 365 -28.19 -4.05 13.67
CA GLN A 365 -29.44 -3.30 13.52
C GLN A 365 -30.60 -4.16 13.01
N HIS A 366 -30.33 -5.27 12.33
CA HIS A 366 -31.36 -6.13 11.76
C HIS A 366 -32.09 -6.97 12.83
N LYS A 367 -33.41 -7.12 12.68
CA LYS A 367 -34.27 -7.86 13.63
C LYS A 367 -33.79 -9.29 13.94
N PRO A 368 -33.33 -10.11 12.98
CA PRO A 368 -32.84 -11.45 13.27
C PRO A 368 -31.62 -11.47 14.21
N PHE A 369 -30.70 -10.52 14.04
CA PHE A 369 -29.52 -10.42 14.92
C PHE A 369 -29.93 -10.06 16.34
N LYS A 370 -30.83 -9.08 16.51
CA LYS A 370 -31.30 -8.62 17.83
C LYS A 370 -32.11 -9.68 18.58
N LYS A 371 -32.82 -10.55 17.85
CA LYS A 371 -33.66 -11.61 18.42
C LYS A 371 -32.94 -12.94 18.61
N ASP A 372 -31.71 -13.07 18.10
CA ASP A 372 -30.93 -14.29 18.28
C ASP A 372 -30.47 -14.42 19.74
N ALA A 373 -31.19 -15.26 20.50
CA ALA A 373 -30.89 -15.54 21.89
C ALA A 373 -29.52 -16.20 22.07
N PHE A 374 -28.95 -16.85 21.04
CA PHE A 374 -27.68 -17.56 21.14
C PHE A 374 -26.47 -16.70 20.78
N ASN A 375 -26.69 -15.49 20.28
CA ASN A 375 -25.65 -14.54 19.94
C ASN A 375 -25.06 -13.92 21.21
N GLN A 376 -23.75 -14.06 21.39
CA GLN A 376 -23.02 -13.55 22.55
C GLN A 376 -23.21 -12.03 22.75
N ALA A 377 -23.35 -11.27 21.67
CA ALA A 377 -23.54 -9.82 21.74
C ALA A 377 -24.84 -9.41 22.45
N ASN A 378 -25.82 -10.32 22.53
CA ASN A 378 -27.12 -10.09 23.16
C ASN A 378 -27.19 -10.59 24.62
N PHE A 379 -26.11 -11.16 25.15
CA PHE A 379 -26.10 -11.66 26.53
C PHE A 379 -26.08 -10.48 27.50
N TYR A 380 -26.89 -10.58 28.56
CA TYR A 380 -26.85 -9.60 29.64
C TYR A 380 -25.50 -9.70 30.37
N TYR A 381 -24.87 -8.55 30.58
CA TYR A 381 -23.62 -8.43 31.34
C TYR A 381 -23.91 -7.60 32.59
N ASN A 382 -23.72 -8.20 33.76
CA ASN A 382 -23.71 -7.48 35.02
C ASN A 382 -22.28 -6.96 35.25
N LYS A 383 -22.12 -5.64 35.26
CA LYS A 383 -20.81 -5.00 35.46
C LYS A 383 -20.37 -5.01 36.92
N ASP A 384 -21.30 -4.98 37.86
CA ASP A 384 -21.01 -4.86 39.30
C ASP A 384 -20.51 -6.19 39.86
N ASP A 385 -21.13 -7.28 39.44
CA ASP A 385 -20.80 -8.65 39.88
C ASP A 385 -19.93 -9.43 38.86
N ASP A 386 -19.54 -8.79 37.75
CA ASP A 386 -18.72 -9.36 36.66
C ASP A 386 -19.17 -10.72 36.13
N TYR A 387 -20.42 -10.83 35.65
CA TYR A 387 -20.90 -12.07 35.02
C TYR A 387 -21.77 -11.82 33.77
N TYR A 388 -21.77 -12.80 32.88
CA TYR A 388 -22.70 -12.86 31.74
C TYR A 388 -23.84 -13.84 32.01
N VAL A 389 -25.02 -13.58 31.46
CA VAL A 389 -26.16 -14.50 31.53
C VAL A 389 -26.34 -15.21 30.19
N CYS A 390 -26.31 -16.54 30.21
CA CYS A 390 -26.51 -17.35 29.02
C CYS A 390 -28.01 -17.42 28.63
N PRO A 391 -28.37 -17.97 27.46
CA PRO A 391 -29.76 -18.01 26.99
C PRO A 391 -30.70 -18.83 27.88
N MET A 392 -30.14 -19.76 28.67
CA MET A 392 -30.86 -20.57 29.67
C MET A 392 -30.99 -19.86 31.03
N GLY A 393 -30.44 -18.65 31.18
CA GLY A 393 -30.45 -17.89 32.44
C GLY A 393 -29.31 -18.23 33.42
N GLN A 394 -28.34 -19.07 33.02
CA GLN A 394 -27.21 -19.41 33.89
C GLN A 394 -26.14 -18.31 33.89
N HIS A 395 -25.53 -18.07 35.05
CA HIS A 395 -24.35 -17.20 35.17
C HIS A 395 -23.14 -17.84 34.49
N MET A 396 -22.40 -17.00 33.77
CA MET A 396 -21.12 -17.31 33.16
C MET A 396 -20.07 -16.48 33.88
N GLU A 397 -19.27 -17.16 34.69
CA GLU A 397 -18.27 -16.54 35.56
C GLU A 397 -16.93 -16.35 34.82
N PRO A 398 -16.14 -15.33 35.17
CA PRO A 398 -14.81 -15.14 34.61
C PRO A 398 -13.92 -16.31 35.00
N CYS A 399 -13.34 -16.98 34.01
CA CYS A 399 -12.51 -18.18 34.21
C CYS A 399 -11.06 -18.00 33.74
N GLY A 400 -10.69 -16.79 33.31
CA GLY A 400 -9.32 -16.46 32.91
C GLY A 400 -9.25 -15.30 31.93
N GLN A 401 -8.03 -14.87 31.65
CA GLN A 401 -7.72 -13.85 30.66
C GLN A 401 -6.71 -14.37 29.65
N ARG A 402 -6.82 -13.90 28.41
CA ARG A 402 -5.85 -14.16 27.36
C ARG A 402 -5.47 -12.85 26.70
N GLN A 403 -4.18 -12.64 26.54
CA GLN A 403 -3.68 -11.57 25.70
C GLN A 403 -3.58 -12.04 24.24
N THR A 404 -4.04 -11.20 23.33
CA THR A 404 -3.90 -11.42 21.88
C THR A 404 -3.13 -10.27 21.27
N LYS A 405 -2.12 -10.59 20.49
CA LYS A 405 -1.29 -9.61 19.78
C LYS A 405 -1.75 -9.50 18.33
N SER A 406 -2.04 -8.28 17.88
CA SER A 406 -2.34 -7.99 16.48
C SER A 406 -1.07 -8.03 15.62
N ASP A 407 -1.23 -7.96 14.30
CA ASP A 407 -0.12 -7.84 13.34
C ASP A 407 0.69 -6.53 13.51
N SER A 408 0.08 -5.45 14.01
CA SER A 408 0.77 -4.20 14.40
C SER A 408 1.59 -4.36 15.69
N GLY A 409 1.30 -5.40 16.47
CA GLY A 409 1.89 -5.64 17.77
C GLY A 409 1.08 -5.11 18.95
N TYR A 410 -0.10 -4.55 18.69
CA TYR A 410 -1.07 -4.13 19.71
C TYR A 410 -1.53 -5.31 20.55
N VAL A 411 -1.62 -5.12 21.86
CA VAL A 411 -2.00 -6.18 22.81
C VAL A 411 -3.41 -5.89 23.33
N SER A 412 -4.36 -6.72 22.91
CA SER A 412 -5.72 -6.71 23.43
C SER A 412 -5.87 -7.73 24.55
N VAL A 413 -6.64 -7.38 25.59
CA VAL A 413 -7.00 -8.30 26.68
C VAL A 413 -8.38 -8.88 26.42
N ILE A 414 -8.48 -10.20 26.39
CA ILE A 414 -9.73 -10.95 26.23
C ILE A 414 -10.02 -11.68 27.53
N THR A 415 -11.15 -11.37 28.16
CA THR A 415 -11.66 -12.10 29.33
C THR A 415 -12.53 -13.27 28.87
N LEU A 416 -12.32 -14.44 29.46
CA LEU A 416 -13.07 -15.65 29.17
C LEU A 416 -14.14 -15.83 30.26
N TYR A 417 -15.40 -15.98 29.84
CA TYR A 417 -16.50 -16.31 30.75
C TYR A 417 -17.04 -17.69 30.41
N ARG A 418 -17.24 -18.53 31.44
CA ARG A 418 -17.66 -19.92 31.26
C ARG A 418 -18.95 -20.21 32.01
N ALA A 419 -19.91 -20.80 31.30
CA ALA A 419 -21.13 -21.31 31.91
C ALA A 419 -20.82 -22.52 32.81
N GLN A 420 -21.56 -22.68 33.91
CA GLN A 420 -21.23 -23.71 34.90
C GLN A 420 -21.84 -25.08 34.57
N ARG A 421 -23.07 -25.13 34.05
CA ARG A 421 -23.85 -26.37 33.91
C ARG A 421 -24.47 -26.53 32.52
N CYS A 422 -23.64 -26.76 31.50
CA CYS A 422 -24.14 -27.00 30.14
C CYS A 422 -24.43 -28.47 29.84
N ASP A 423 -24.15 -29.39 30.75
CA ASP A 423 -24.50 -30.80 30.57
C ASP A 423 -26.00 -31.03 30.81
N GLY A 424 -26.65 -31.80 29.94
CA GLY A 424 -28.11 -31.98 29.96
C GLY A 424 -28.95 -30.71 29.69
N CYS A 425 -28.34 -29.58 29.29
CA CYS A 425 -29.07 -28.34 29.07
C CYS A 425 -30.05 -28.46 27.87
N PRO A 426 -31.35 -28.12 28.04
CA PRO A 426 -32.35 -28.21 26.96
C PRO A 426 -31.99 -27.40 25.71
N LEU A 427 -31.27 -26.29 25.90
CA LEU A 427 -30.82 -25.42 24.81
C LEU A 427 -29.43 -25.81 24.26
N GLY A 428 -28.85 -26.90 24.74
CA GLY A 428 -27.45 -27.29 24.46
C GLY A 428 -27.15 -27.49 22.97
N SER A 429 -28.04 -28.14 22.22
CA SER A 429 -27.86 -28.42 20.79
C SER A 429 -27.77 -27.16 19.92
N LEU A 430 -28.44 -26.07 20.33
CA LEU A 430 -28.41 -24.77 19.66
C LEU A 430 -27.30 -23.86 20.21
N CYS A 431 -26.89 -24.07 21.47
CA CYS A 431 -26.00 -23.18 22.21
C CYS A 431 -24.51 -23.55 22.13
N LYS A 432 -24.17 -24.85 22.04
CA LYS A 432 -22.78 -25.33 22.03
C LYS A 432 -22.52 -26.36 20.92
N LYS A 433 -21.31 -26.32 20.35
CA LYS A 433 -20.82 -27.35 19.41
C LYS A 433 -19.83 -28.33 20.04
N SER A 434 -19.20 -27.95 21.15
CA SER A 434 -18.23 -28.78 21.88
C SER A 434 -18.89 -29.55 23.02
N LYS A 435 -18.26 -30.65 23.47
CA LYS A 435 -18.78 -31.48 24.58
C LYS A 435 -18.77 -30.73 25.94
N GLY A 436 -17.87 -29.76 26.12
CA GLY A 436 -17.72 -29.01 27.37
C GLY A 436 -18.72 -27.87 27.60
N ASN A 437 -18.50 -27.12 28.68
CA ASN A 437 -19.27 -25.90 28.97
C ASN A 437 -18.99 -24.79 27.96
N ARG A 438 -20.03 -24.04 27.59
CA ARG A 438 -19.89 -22.89 26.69
C ARG A 438 -18.99 -21.85 27.34
N THR A 439 -17.96 -21.43 26.61
CA THR A 439 -17.07 -20.33 27.00
C THR A 439 -17.21 -19.23 25.96
N ILE A 440 -17.34 -17.98 26.41
CA ILE A 440 -17.36 -16.79 25.55
C ILE A 440 -16.09 -15.98 25.76
N TYR A 441 -15.68 -15.26 24.71
CA TYR A 441 -14.46 -14.47 24.67
C TYR A 441 -14.87 -13.01 24.52
N VAL A 442 -14.60 -12.21 25.54
CA VAL A 442 -15.10 -10.84 25.64
C VAL A 442 -13.92 -9.88 25.67
N ASN A 443 -13.94 -8.92 24.75
CA ASN A 443 -13.05 -7.77 24.79
C ASN A 443 -13.87 -6.57 25.27
N HIS A 444 -13.75 -6.24 26.55
CA HIS A 444 -14.55 -5.18 27.18
C HIS A 444 -14.23 -3.80 26.60
N LYS A 445 -12.95 -3.51 26.38
CA LYS A 445 -12.50 -2.22 25.84
C LYS A 445 -13.07 -1.98 24.44
N LEU A 446 -12.93 -2.95 23.54
CA LEU A 446 -13.53 -2.88 22.21
C LEU A 446 -15.05 -2.79 22.26
N ASN A 447 -15.72 -3.46 23.20
CA ASN A 447 -17.17 -3.36 23.35
C ASN A 447 -17.61 -1.95 23.78
N THR A 448 -16.84 -1.29 24.66
CA THR A 448 -17.07 0.12 25.03
C THR A 448 -16.96 1.03 23.80
N TYR A 449 -15.86 0.94 23.04
CA TYR A 449 -15.68 1.72 21.82
C TYR A 449 -16.77 1.46 20.77
N LYS A 450 -17.22 0.21 20.61
CA LYS A 450 -18.34 -0.10 19.71
C LYS A 450 -19.65 0.54 20.14
N LYS A 451 -19.93 0.60 21.45
CA LYS A 451 -21.14 1.26 21.99
C LYS A 451 -21.08 2.76 21.71
N GLU A 452 -19.95 3.39 21.99
CA GLU A 452 -19.73 4.82 21.71
C GLU A 452 -19.84 5.12 20.21
N ALA A 453 -19.14 4.34 19.38
CA ALA A 453 -19.22 4.45 17.93
C ALA A 453 -20.66 4.24 17.42
N PHE A 454 -21.42 3.31 18.00
CA PHE A 454 -22.82 3.09 17.63
C PHE A 454 -23.67 4.33 17.94
N LEU A 455 -23.55 4.90 19.14
CA LEU A 455 -24.28 6.12 19.51
C LEU A 455 -23.90 7.29 18.59
N LEU A 456 -22.60 7.49 18.33
CA LEU A 456 -22.12 8.52 17.42
C LEU A 456 -22.65 8.32 15.99
N LEU A 457 -22.55 7.11 15.43
CA LEU A 457 -22.97 6.77 14.07
C LEU A 457 -24.50 6.76 13.86
N THR A 458 -25.28 6.82 14.94
CA THR A 458 -26.75 6.88 14.91
C THR A 458 -27.29 8.26 15.30
N SER A 459 -26.45 9.16 15.77
CA SER A 459 -26.77 10.58 15.93
C SER A 459 -27.08 11.27 14.59
N GLU A 460 -27.68 12.45 14.63
CA GLU A 460 -27.99 13.25 13.43
C GLU A 460 -26.74 13.58 12.60
N GLU A 461 -25.68 14.08 13.24
CA GLU A 461 -24.39 14.32 12.58
C GLU A 461 -23.76 13.01 12.06
N GLY A 462 -23.85 11.93 12.84
CA GLY A 462 -23.37 10.62 12.40
C GLY A 462 -24.06 10.10 11.14
N LEU A 463 -25.37 10.34 11.01
CA LEU A 463 -26.12 9.99 9.80
C LEU A 463 -25.65 10.81 8.59
N LYS A 464 -25.43 12.12 8.78
CA LYS A 464 -24.90 13.02 7.75
C LYS A 464 -23.50 12.62 7.28
N HIS A 465 -22.55 12.40 8.20
CA HIS A 465 -21.20 11.96 7.82
C HIS A 465 -21.25 10.58 7.15
N ARG A 466 -22.09 9.66 7.63
CA ARG A 466 -22.27 8.35 7.00
C ARG A 466 -22.88 8.39 5.61
N SER A 467 -23.80 9.31 5.32
CA SER A 467 -24.38 9.49 3.98
C SER A 467 -23.41 10.18 3.04
N GLN A 468 -22.57 11.08 3.56
CA GLN A 468 -21.55 11.79 2.78
C GLN A 468 -20.35 10.90 2.44
N ARG A 469 -19.96 9.99 3.34
CA ARG A 469 -18.81 9.09 3.13
C ARG A 469 -18.81 8.29 1.81
N PRO A 470 -19.89 7.62 1.37
CA PRO A 470 -19.88 6.95 0.07
C PRO A 470 -19.80 7.94 -1.10
N ILE A 471 -20.18 9.21 -0.94
CA ILE A 471 -20.10 10.22 -2.01
C ILE A 471 -18.67 10.76 -2.14
N GLU A 472 -18.01 10.97 -1.00
CA GLU A 472 -16.72 11.64 -0.89
C GLU A 472 -15.57 10.87 -1.60
N PRO A 473 -15.02 9.76 -1.08
CA PRO A 473 -13.94 9.06 -1.78
C PRO A 473 -14.40 8.25 -3.00
N GLU A 474 -15.65 7.75 -3.05
CA GLU A 474 -16.07 6.92 -4.20
C GLU A 474 -16.23 7.75 -5.47
N ALA A 475 -16.71 9.01 -5.38
CA ALA A 475 -16.74 9.89 -6.54
C ALA A 475 -15.34 10.21 -7.04
N VAL A 476 -14.38 10.38 -6.13
CA VAL A 476 -12.97 10.58 -6.46
C VAL A 476 -12.40 9.35 -7.17
N PHE A 477 -12.59 8.16 -6.61
CA PHE A 477 -12.13 6.91 -7.24
C PHE A 477 -12.83 6.64 -8.57
N GLY A 478 -14.12 6.95 -8.68
CA GLY A 478 -14.90 6.88 -9.90
C GLY A 478 -14.32 7.77 -10.98
N GLN A 479 -14.08 9.05 -10.69
CA GLN A 479 -13.44 9.99 -11.62
C GLN A 479 -12.02 9.55 -11.99
N MET A 480 -11.21 9.14 -11.01
CA MET A 480 -9.85 8.65 -11.23
C MET A 480 -9.81 7.49 -12.23
N LYS A 481 -10.69 6.50 -12.06
CA LYS A 481 -10.67 5.28 -12.89
C LYS A 481 -11.45 5.42 -14.19
N ALA A 482 -12.64 6.00 -14.16
CA ALA A 482 -13.56 6.04 -15.29
C ALA A 482 -13.26 7.23 -16.22
N ASP A 483 -13.28 8.46 -15.70
CA ASP A 483 -13.05 9.68 -16.50
C ASP A 483 -11.57 9.86 -16.83
N MET A 484 -10.72 9.76 -15.82
CA MET A 484 -9.28 10.03 -15.93
C MET A 484 -8.45 8.83 -16.35
N HIS A 485 -9.05 7.64 -16.50
CA HIS A 485 -8.40 6.39 -16.94
C HIS A 485 -7.12 6.02 -16.16
N TYR A 486 -7.04 6.40 -14.89
CA TYR A 486 -5.93 6.07 -14.00
C TYR A 486 -6.24 4.76 -13.24
N LYS A 487 -6.17 3.64 -13.97
CA LYS A 487 -6.54 2.30 -13.45
C LYS A 487 -5.35 1.43 -13.01
N ARG A 488 -4.14 1.81 -13.41
CA ARG A 488 -2.91 1.02 -13.18
C ARG A 488 -1.71 1.96 -13.06
N PHE A 489 -0.78 1.62 -12.17
CA PHE A 489 0.46 2.37 -12.03
C PHE A 489 1.40 2.18 -13.22
N ARG A 490 2.18 3.23 -13.53
CA ARG A 490 3.08 3.29 -14.70
C ARG A 490 4.57 3.24 -14.32
N HIS A 491 4.86 3.21 -13.03
CA HIS A 491 6.20 3.17 -12.45
C HIS A 491 6.42 1.87 -11.69
N PHE A 492 7.70 1.54 -11.49
CA PHE A 492 8.15 0.49 -10.58
C PHE A 492 8.74 1.17 -9.34
N GLY A 493 8.60 0.53 -8.18
CA GLY A 493 9.09 1.04 -6.92
C GLY A 493 8.12 2.04 -6.27
N MET A 494 8.01 1.96 -4.95
CA MET A 494 7.04 2.70 -4.16
C MET A 494 7.21 4.22 -4.30
N ASP A 495 8.44 4.73 -4.27
CA ASP A 495 8.71 6.17 -4.30
C ASP A 495 8.24 6.82 -5.62
N LYS A 496 8.46 6.14 -6.74
CA LYS A 496 8.04 6.65 -8.05
C LYS A 496 6.53 6.56 -8.23
N VAL A 497 5.90 5.51 -7.69
CA VAL A 497 4.44 5.37 -7.67
C VAL A 497 3.82 6.46 -6.78
N TYR A 498 4.45 6.74 -5.64
CA TYR A 498 4.06 7.78 -4.71
C TYR A 498 4.12 9.18 -5.35
N MET A 499 5.23 9.50 -6.03
CA MET A 499 5.36 10.76 -6.77
C MET A 499 4.34 10.91 -7.90
N ASP A 500 4.10 9.85 -8.68
CA ASP A 500 3.08 9.82 -9.75
C ASP A 500 1.68 10.08 -9.18
N LEU A 501 1.38 9.55 -8.00
CA LEU A 501 0.12 9.81 -7.30
C LEU A 501 0.00 11.22 -6.74
N GLY A 502 1.07 11.79 -6.20
CA GLY A 502 1.06 13.19 -5.76
C GLY A 502 0.77 14.14 -6.92
N LEU A 503 1.41 13.92 -8.07
CA LEU A 503 1.13 14.68 -9.31
C LEU A 503 -0.32 14.49 -9.78
N PHE A 504 -0.84 13.27 -9.65
CA PHE A 504 -2.24 12.97 -9.93
C PHE A 504 -3.18 13.72 -8.97
N GLY A 505 -2.92 13.71 -7.67
CA GLY A 505 -3.72 14.43 -6.67
C GLY A 505 -3.72 15.94 -6.92
N MET A 506 -2.56 16.53 -7.24
CA MET A 506 -2.46 17.94 -7.63
C MET A 506 -3.31 18.24 -8.87
N GLY A 507 -3.14 17.45 -9.93
CA GLY A 507 -3.90 17.61 -11.17
C GLY A 507 -5.41 17.42 -10.95
N PHE A 508 -5.80 16.44 -10.14
CA PHE A 508 -7.20 16.17 -9.80
C PHE A 508 -7.83 17.36 -9.07
N ASN A 509 -7.16 17.86 -8.03
CA ASN A 509 -7.62 19.00 -7.25
C ASN A 509 -7.75 20.27 -8.11
N LEU A 510 -6.75 20.58 -8.93
CA LEU A 510 -6.79 21.74 -9.82
C LEU A 510 -7.84 21.59 -10.93
N LYS A 511 -8.00 20.39 -11.51
CA LYS A 511 -9.06 20.11 -12.49
C LYS A 511 -10.43 20.43 -11.91
N LYS A 512 -10.69 19.95 -10.68
CA LYS A 512 -11.95 20.19 -9.98
C LYS A 512 -12.15 21.67 -9.65
N TYR A 513 -11.16 22.32 -9.02
CA TYR A 513 -11.23 23.74 -8.64
C TYR A 513 -11.46 24.65 -9.84
N LEU A 514 -10.79 24.39 -10.96
CA LEU A 514 -10.93 25.19 -12.17
C LEU A 514 -12.16 24.83 -13.01
N GLY A 515 -12.96 23.82 -12.62
CA GLY A 515 -14.13 23.38 -13.37
C GLY A 515 -13.82 22.89 -14.79
N ILE A 516 -12.68 22.24 -14.98
CA ILE A 516 -12.24 21.76 -16.30
C ILE A 516 -13.02 20.49 -16.65
N LYS A 517 -14.01 20.63 -17.55
CA LYS A 517 -14.73 19.51 -18.17
C LYS A 517 -13.91 18.96 -19.34
N ARG A 518 -13.97 17.64 -19.52
CA ARG A 518 -13.27 16.94 -20.61
C ARG A 518 -14.01 17.08 -21.92
#